data_AF-A0A351NT64-F1
#
_entry.id   AF-A0A351NT64-F1
#
_cell.length_a   1.000
_cell.length_b   1.000
_cell.length_c   1.000
_cell.angle_alpha   90.00
_cell.angle_beta   90.00
_cell.angle_gamma   90.00
#
_symmetry.space_group_name_H-M   'P 1'
#
loop_
_entity.id
_entity.type
_entity.pdbx_description
1 polymer ?
#
loop_
_entity_poly.entity_id
_entity_poly.type
_entity_poly.pdbx_seq_one_letter_code
_entity_poly.pdbx_strand_id
1 'polypeptide(L)'
;MAKPRAGKAKVKVVNGRKISYGQAGLASDGKPRVRAGTKKGDAYCARSAGQKKRSPKAAKNPNSPLNLSRKRWKCAGKKSKRA
;
A
#
# COMPACT_ATOMS: atom_id res chain seq x y z
N MET A 1 -12.27 -2.92 -16.51
CA MET A 1 -11.16 -2.55 -15.60
C MET A 1 -10.66 -3.79 -14.87
N ALA A 2 -9.35 -4.02 -14.74
CA ALA A 2 -8.85 -5.22 -14.03
C ALA A 2 -9.35 -5.23 -12.58
N LYS A 3 -9.88 -6.36 -12.11
CA LYS A 3 -10.35 -6.52 -10.72
C LYS A 3 -9.16 -6.83 -9.81
N PRO A 4 -9.02 -6.16 -8.65
CA PRO A 4 -8.04 -6.55 -7.64
C PRO A 4 -8.32 -7.95 -7.08
N ARG A 5 -7.27 -8.63 -6.62
CA ARG A 5 -7.43 -9.85 -5.81
C ARG A 5 -8.24 -9.56 -4.55
N ALA A 6 -8.92 -10.60 -4.03
CA ALA A 6 -9.68 -10.51 -2.79
C ALA A 6 -8.84 -9.87 -1.66
N GLY A 7 -9.45 -8.93 -0.93
CA GLY A 7 -8.78 -8.18 0.13
C GLY A 7 -7.82 -7.06 -0.32
N LYS A 8 -7.66 -6.81 -1.63
CA LYS A 8 -6.82 -5.71 -2.16
C LYS A 8 -7.63 -4.55 -2.69
N ALA A 9 -7.13 -3.33 -2.45
CA ALA A 9 -7.86 -2.11 -2.78
C ALA A 9 -7.73 -1.69 -4.26
N LYS A 10 -6.58 -1.97 -4.88
CA LYS A 10 -6.28 -1.57 -6.27
C LYS A 10 -5.47 -2.64 -6.98
N VAL A 11 -5.46 -2.57 -8.31
CA VAL A 11 -4.61 -3.38 -9.17
C VAL A 11 -3.93 -2.47 -10.20
N LYS A 12 -2.68 -2.76 -10.50
CA LYS A 12 -1.90 -2.16 -11.58
C LYS A 12 -1.49 -3.28 -12.53
N VAL A 13 -1.68 -3.08 -13.83
CA VAL A 13 -1.16 -4.01 -14.85
C VAL A 13 0.22 -3.51 -15.28
N VAL A 14 1.22 -4.40 -15.25
CA VAL A 14 2.59 -4.12 -15.68
C VAL A 14 3.06 -5.30 -16.51
N ASN A 15 3.42 -5.07 -17.78
CA ASN A 15 3.89 -6.10 -18.72
C ASN A 15 2.97 -7.33 -18.75
N GLY A 16 1.65 -7.12 -18.88
CA GLY A 16 0.64 -8.18 -18.88
C GLY A 16 0.34 -8.80 -17.49
N ARG A 17 1.14 -8.53 -16.46
CA ARG A 17 0.94 -9.05 -15.10
C ARG A 17 0.07 -8.14 -14.23
N LYS A 18 -0.92 -8.72 -13.55
CA LYS A 18 -1.81 -8.02 -12.61
C LYS A 18 -1.20 -7.95 -11.21
N ILE A 19 -0.79 -6.77 -10.77
CA ILE A 19 -0.22 -6.51 -9.45
C ILE A 19 -1.29 -5.87 -8.56
N SER A 20 -1.84 -6.63 -7.62
CA SER A 20 -2.84 -6.14 -6.67
C SER A 20 -2.18 -5.63 -5.38
N TYR A 21 -2.61 -4.47 -4.88
CA TYR A 21 -1.97 -3.76 -3.77
C TYR A 21 -2.95 -2.93 -2.94
N GLY A 22 -2.49 -2.48 -1.78
CA GLY A 22 -3.30 -1.80 -0.76
C GLY A 22 -4.25 -2.75 -0.03
N GLN A 23 -4.62 -2.41 1.21
CA GLN A 23 -5.63 -3.14 1.97
C GLN A 23 -7.02 -2.64 1.61
N ALA A 24 -7.92 -3.55 1.21
CA ALA A 24 -9.32 -3.25 0.98
C ALA A 24 -10.09 -3.10 2.30
N GLY A 25 -11.31 -2.58 2.19
CA GLY A 25 -12.25 -2.44 3.29
C GLY A 25 -12.47 -0.99 3.70
N LEU A 26 -13.48 -0.81 4.54
CA LEU A 26 -13.90 0.46 5.10
C LEU A 26 -13.45 0.54 6.56
N ALA A 27 -13.24 1.76 7.03
CA ALA A 27 -13.17 2.09 8.45
C ALA A 27 -14.60 2.38 8.96
N SER A 28 -14.75 2.50 10.28
CA SER A 28 -16.06 2.74 10.92
C SER A 28 -16.75 4.01 10.43
N ASP A 29 -15.99 4.97 9.93
CA ASP A 29 -16.49 6.23 9.35
C ASP A 29 -16.80 6.12 7.84
N GLY A 30 -16.95 4.91 7.30
CA GLY A 30 -17.27 4.66 5.89
C GLY A 30 -16.16 5.01 4.89
N LYS A 31 -15.01 5.52 5.37
CA LYS A 31 -13.85 5.88 4.52
C LYS A 31 -12.92 4.67 4.33
N PRO A 32 -11.97 4.70 3.38
CA PRO A 32 -11.04 3.59 3.18
C PRO A 32 -10.30 3.18 4.47
N ARG A 33 -10.21 1.87 4.71
CA ARG A 33 -9.59 1.25 5.90
C ARG A 33 -8.21 1.83 6.22
N VAL A 34 -7.39 1.97 5.18
CA VAL A 34 -6.08 2.60 5.26
C VAL A 34 -6.14 3.87 4.41
N ARG A 35 -5.64 4.97 4.96
CA ARG A 35 -5.58 6.26 4.28
C ARG A 35 -4.41 7.07 4.83
N ALA A 36 -3.85 7.91 3.98
CA ALA A 36 -2.76 8.79 4.37
C ALA A 36 -3.22 9.78 5.46
N GLY A 37 -2.33 10.13 6.38
CA GLY A 37 -2.60 11.11 7.43
C GLY A 37 -3.43 10.61 8.62
N THR A 38 -3.60 9.30 8.75
CA THR A 38 -4.33 8.66 9.86
C THR A 38 -3.45 7.69 10.62
N LYS A 39 -3.82 7.38 11.88
CA LYS A 39 -3.14 6.38 12.72
C LYS A 39 -2.97 5.03 12.00
N LYS A 40 -3.97 4.61 11.21
CA LYS A 40 -3.88 3.36 10.41
C LYS A 40 -2.94 3.48 9.21
N GLY A 41 -2.90 4.63 8.55
CA GLY A 41 -1.91 4.94 7.50
C GLY A 41 -0.48 4.90 8.04
N ASP A 42 -0.25 5.52 9.20
CA ASP A 42 1.06 5.52 9.85
C ASP A 42 1.48 4.12 10.29
N ALA A 43 0.58 3.37 10.92
CA ALA A 43 0.83 1.98 11.30
C ALA A 43 1.18 1.11 10.08
N TYR A 44 0.50 1.34 8.95
CA TYR A 44 0.85 0.67 7.69
C TYR A 44 2.26 1.05 7.22
N CYS A 45 2.58 2.35 7.17
CA CYS A 45 3.88 2.83 6.69
C CYS A 45 5.05 2.35 7.56
N ALA A 46 4.86 2.27 8.87
CA ALA A 46 5.86 1.77 9.82
C ALA A 46 6.13 0.28 9.61
N ARG A 47 5.07 -0.54 9.55
CA ARG A 47 5.18 -1.98 9.27
C ARG A 47 5.82 -2.24 7.90
N SER A 48 5.38 -1.48 6.91
CA SER A 48 5.90 -1.56 5.54
C SER A 48 7.39 -1.18 5.49
N ALA A 49 7.85 -0.22 6.28
CA ALA A 49 9.26 0.13 6.37
C ALA A 49 10.10 -1.02 6.95
N GLY A 50 9.59 -1.71 7.98
CA GLY A 50 10.20 -2.94 8.50
C GLY A 50 10.29 -4.05 7.45
N GLN A 51 9.22 -4.24 6.68
CA GLN A 51 9.22 -5.21 5.57
C GLN A 51 10.24 -4.86 4.48
N LYS A 52 10.42 -3.57 4.14
CA LYS A 52 11.47 -3.16 3.18
C LYS A 52 12.88 -3.50 3.68
N LYS A 53 13.14 -3.39 4.98
CA LYS A 53 14.43 -3.79 5.57
C LYS A 53 14.68 -5.29 5.50
N ARG A 54 13.65 -6.10 5.76
CA ARG A 54 13.74 -7.57 5.70
C ARG A 54 13.74 -8.13 4.27
N SER A 55 13.23 -7.38 3.30
CA SER A 55 13.08 -7.83 1.92
C SER A 55 13.63 -6.81 0.91
N PRO A 56 14.97 -6.70 0.79
CA PRO A 56 15.62 -5.70 -0.07
C PRO A 56 15.29 -5.90 -1.56
N LYS A 57 15.10 -7.14 -2.03
CA LYS A 57 14.67 -7.42 -3.41
C LYS A 57 13.31 -6.80 -3.73
N ALA A 58 12.33 -6.93 -2.83
CA ALA A 58 11.01 -6.32 -2.99
C ALA A 58 11.05 -4.78 -2.85
N ALA A 59 12.00 -4.26 -2.06
CA ALA A 59 12.22 -2.83 -1.89
C ALA A 59 12.78 -2.16 -3.16
N LYS A 60 13.63 -2.87 -3.92
CA LYS A 60 14.22 -2.40 -5.19
C LYS A 60 13.20 -2.29 -6.33
N ASN A 61 12.24 -3.21 -6.41
CA ASN A 61 11.25 -3.20 -7.49
C ASN A 61 10.16 -2.12 -7.25
N PRO A 62 10.07 -1.06 -8.07
CA PRO A 62 9.09 0.02 -7.89
C PRO A 62 7.64 -0.44 -8.11
N ASN A 63 7.44 -1.49 -8.90
CA ASN A 63 6.14 -2.09 -9.17
C ASN A 63 5.79 -3.21 -8.18
N SER A 64 6.56 -3.41 -7.09
CA SER A 64 6.19 -4.37 -6.05
C SER A 64 4.88 -3.96 -5.35
N PRO A 65 4.04 -4.92 -4.91
CA PRO A 65 2.83 -4.60 -4.15
C PRO A 65 3.10 -3.69 -2.94
N LEU A 66 4.27 -3.85 -2.31
CA LEU A 66 4.71 -3.05 -1.17
C LEU A 66 4.96 -1.59 -1.57
N ASN A 67 5.75 -1.34 -2.62
CA ASN A 67 6.06 0.02 -3.07
C ASN A 67 4.82 0.73 -3.64
N LEU A 68 3.97 0.03 -4.39
CA LEU A 68 2.70 0.56 -4.89
C LEU A 68 1.77 0.97 -3.73
N SER A 69 1.69 0.15 -2.69
CA SER A 69 0.89 0.48 -1.50
C SER A 69 1.48 1.67 -0.74
N ARG A 70 2.80 1.73 -0.54
CA ARG A 70 3.46 2.88 0.09
C ARG A 70 3.21 4.18 -0.66
N LYS A 71 3.26 4.15 -2.00
CA LYS A 71 2.94 5.30 -2.85
C LYS A 71 1.48 5.74 -2.67
N ARG A 72 0.55 4.78 -2.66
CA ARG A 72 -0.88 5.04 -2.44
C ARG A 72 -1.16 5.75 -1.11
N TRP A 73 -0.46 5.35 -0.04
CA TRP A 73 -0.66 5.91 1.29
C TRP A 73 0.30 7.08 1.62
N LYS A 74 0.99 7.63 0.61
CA LYS A 74 1.92 8.75 0.75
C LYS A 74 2.96 8.52 1.88
N CYS A 75 3.47 7.30 2.00
CA CYS A 75 4.42 6.96 3.08
C CYS A 75 5.74 7.72 2.92
N ALA A 76 6.12 8.47 3.95
CA ALA A 76 7.44 9.05 4.14
C ALA A 76 8.11 8.41 5.36
N GLY A 77 9.13 7.58 5.11
CA GLY A 77 9.73 6.76 6.14
C GLY A 77 8.71 5.81 6.80
N LYS A 78 8.50 5.96 8.11
CA LYS A 78 7.57 5.14 8.90
C LYS A 78 6.17 5.77 9.03
N LYS A 79 5.95 6.99 8.56
CA LYS A 79 4.64 7.68 8.68
C LYS A 79 4.04 7.96 7.31
N SER A 80 2.73 8.17 7.27
CA SER A 80 2.01 8.63 6.08
C SER A 80 1.93 10.16 6.12
N LYS A 81 2.22 10.81 4.99
CA LYS A 81 2.04 12.26 4.88
C LYS A 81 0.54 12.59 4.75
N ARG A 82 0.07 13.60 5.47
CA ARG A 82 -1.21 14.24 5.12
C ARG A 82 -1.05 14.86 3.74
N ALA A 83 -2.07 14.64 2.92
CA ALA A 83 -2.17 15.27 1.60
C ALA A 83 -2.29 16.77 1.79
#